data_AF-A0A2U2ZUL3-F1
#
_entry.id   AF-A0A2U2ZUL3-F1
#
_cell.length_a   1.000
_cell.length_b   1.000
_cell.length_c   1.000
_cell.angle_alpha   90.00
_cell.angle_beta   90.00
_cell.angle_gamma   90.00
#
_symmetry.space_group_name_H-M   'P 1'
#
loop_
_entity.id
_entity.type
_entity.pdbx_description
1 polymer ?
#
loop_
_entity_poly.entity_id
_entity_poly.type
_entity_poly.pdbx_seq_one_letter_code
_entity_poly.pdbx_strand_id
1 'polypeptide(L)'
;MAEPAFLTDDASPEHAAAIVGLIQDAAAVAVTHFDQLPDGEEASVYVTLTADTGYGTIPLGMWGFLRAADNSVTLAGATQEGTDG
;
A
#
# COMPACT_ATOMS: atom_id res chain seq x y z
N MET A 1 14.27 -16.22 -14.16
CA MET A 1 14.00 -15.19 -13.13
C MET A 1 12.52 -15.32 -12.79
N ALA A 2 12.17 -15.41 -11.51
CA ALA A 2 10.77 -15.57 -11.10
C ALA A 2 10.08 -14.21 -11.19
N GLU A 3 8.91 -14.16 -11.82
CA GLU A 3 8.02 -13.00 -11.77
C GLU A 3 7.57 -12.80 -10.32
N PRO A 4 7.44 -11.55 -9.85
CA PRO A 4 7.01 -11.29 -8.49
C PRO A 4 5.54 -11.71 -8.31
N ALA A 5 5.27 -12.39 -7.20
CA ALA A 5 4.02 -13.12 -6.95
C ALA A 5 2.73 -12.27 -6.98
N PHE A 6 2.81 -10.94 -6.90
CA PHE A 6 1.63 -10.07 -7.02
C PHE A 6 1.24 -9.77 -8.48
N LEU A 7 2.07 -10.14 -9.47
CA LEU A 7 1.79 -9.97 -10.91
C LEU A 7 1.11 -11.19 -11.54
N THR A 8 0.88 -12.25 -10.77
CA THR A 8 0.28 -13.49 -11.24
C THR A 8 -1.21 -13.52 -10.96
N ASP A 9 -2.03 -13.70 -11.99
CA ASP A 9 -3.52 -13.75 -12.00
C ASP A 9 -4.11 -14.95 -11.23
N ASP A 10 -3.32 -15.61 -10.37
CA ASP A 10 -3.75 -16.78 -9.61
C ASP A 10 -4.30 -16.33 -8.25
N ALA A 11 -5.58 -16.60 -7.98
CA ALA A 11 -6.19 -16.30 -6.69
C ALA A 11 -5.78 -17.34 -5.62
N SER A 12 -4.49 -17.42 -5.31
CA SER A 12 -3.93 -18.35 -4.32
C SER A 12 -3.88 -17.74 -2.91
N PRO A 13 -3.88 -18.56 -1.84
CA PRO A 13 -3.63 -18.08 -0.48
C PRO A 13 -2.27 -17.38 -0.31
N GLU A 14 -1.25 -17.83 -1.06
CA GLU A 14 0.10 -17.25 -1.02
C GLU A 14 0.11 -15.84 -1.64
N HIS A 15 -0.62 -15.63 -2.74
CA HIS A 15 -0.79 -14.29 -3.32
C HIS A 15 -1.59 -13.37 -2.42
N ALA A 16 -2.67 -13.86 -1.81
CA ALA A 16 -3.42 -13.08 -0.83
C ALA A 16 -2.53 -12.65 0.35
N ALA A 17 -1.70 -13.55 0.88
CA ALA A 17 -0.75 -13.23 1.94
C ALA A 17 0.29 -12.19 1.51
N ALA A 18 0.80 -12.27 0.28
CA ALA A 18 1.74 -11.29 -0.27
C ALA A 18 1.11 -9.89 -0.39
N ILE A 19 -0.12 -9.79 -0.89
CA ILE A 19 -0.86 -8.52 -0.98
C ILE A 19 -1.11 -7.93 0.42
N VAL A 20 -1.51 -8.76 1.39
CA VAL A 20 -1.69 -8.32 2.78
C VAL A 20 -0.38 -7.77 3.34
N GLY A 21 0.75 -8.41 3.06
CA GLY A 21 2.07 -7.91 3.45
C GLY A 21 2.36 -6.50 2.88
N LEU A 22 2.09 -6.29 1.59
CA LEU A 22 2.26 -4.97 0.97
C LEU A 22 1.36 -3.89 1.58
N ILE A 23 0.11 -4.22 1.91
CA ILE A 23 -0.80 -3.31 2.61
C ILE A 23 -0.24 -2.94 3.99
N GLN A 24 0.33 -3.90 4.71
CA GLN A 24 0.94 -3.66 6.03
C GLN A 24 2.17 -2.76 5.93
N ASP A 25 3.03 -2.97 4.94
CA ASP A 25 4.19 -2.12 4.69
C ASP A 25 3.75 -0.68 4.35
N ALA A 26 2.72 -0.53 3.50
CA ALA A 26 2.16 0.76 3.16
C ALA A 26 1.52 1.45 4.38
N ALA A 27 0.86 0.69 5.25
CA ALA A 27 0.27 1.21 6.49
C ALA A 27 1.35 1.73 7.45
N ALA A 28 2.48 1.04 7.57
CA ALA A 28 3.60 1.50 8.40
C ALA A 28 4.16 2.84 7.92
N VAL A 29 4.25 3.04 6.60
CA VAL A 29 4.63 4.33 5.99
C VAL A 29 3.59 5.40 6.29
N ALA A 30 2.30 5.10 6.14
CA ALA A 30 1.23 6.04 6.45
C ALA A 30 1.22 6.47 7.91
N VAL A 31 1.38 5.53 8.85
CA VAL A 31 1.50 5.82 10.29
C VAL A 31 2.69 6.73 10.56
N THR A 32 3.86 6.41 9.99
CA THR A 32 5.07 7.24 10.16
C THR A 32 4.88 8.66 9.63
N HIS A 33 4.11 8.84 8.55
CA HIS A 33 3.74 10.15 8.05
C HIS A 33 2.79 10.88 9.01
N PHE A 34 1.78 10.18 9.50
CA PHE A 34 0.79 10.74 10.43
C PHE A 34 1.39 11.12 11.79
N ASP A 35 2.41 10.41 12.28
CA ASP A 35 3.13 10.75 13.52
C ASP A 35 3.84 12.11 13.45
N GLN A 36 4.01 12.67 12.25
CA GLN A 36 4.60 13.99 12.03
C GLN A 36 3.57 15.13 12.05
N LEU A 37 2.27 14.80 12.03
CA LEU A 37 1.18 15.76 12.02
C LEU A 37 0.65 15.99 13.43
N PRO A 38 0.11 17.18 13.75
CA PRO A 38 -0.52 17.45 15.04
C PRO A 38 -1.61 16.43 15.39
N ASP A 39 -1.71 16.08 16.67
CA ASP A 39 -2.77 15.22 17.19
C ASP A 39 -4.14 15.87 17.03
N GLY A 40 -5.18 15.04 16.86
CA GLY A 40 -6.57 15.49 16.80
C GLY A 40 -7.02 16.04 15.45
N GLU A 41 -6.12 16.13 14.46
CA GLU A 41 -6.47 16.51 13.09
C GLU A 41 -6.73 15.28 12.22
N GLU A 42 -7.88 15.26 11.56
CA GLU A 42 -8.17 14.27 10.53
C GLU A 42 -7.26 14.49 9.31
N ALA A 43 -6.65 13.41 8.81
CA ALA A 43 -5.72 13.48 7.69
C ALA A 43 -5.86 12.26 6.78
N SER A 44 -5.45 12.41 5.52
CA SER A 44 -5.47 11.35 4.52
C SER A 44 -4.17 11.32 3.74
N VAL A 45 -3.66 10.14 3.44
CA VAL A 45 -2.46 9.95 2.61
C VAL A 45 -2.66 8.80 1.63
N TYR A 46 -2.11 8.92 0.43
CA TYR A 46 -1.94 7.80 -0.49
C TYR A 46 -0.49 7.35 -0.46
N VAL A 47 -0.27 6.06 -0.20
CA VAL A 47 1.05 5.44 -0.19
C VAL A 47 1.19 4.55 -1.41
N THR A 48 2.16 4.87 -2.27
CA THR A 48 2.57 4.01 -3.38
C THR A 48 3.83 3.26 -2.99
N LEU A 49 3.79 1.93 -3.00
CA LEU A 49 5.00 1.13 -2.86
C LEU A 49 5.57 0.83 -4.23
N THR A 50 6.89 0.90 -4.35
CA THR A 50 7.61 0.58 -5.57
C THR A 50 8.74 -0.42 -5.27
N ALA A 51 9.07 -1.26 -6.24
CA ALA A 51 10.26 -2.09 -6.20
C ALA A 51 11.25 -1.60 -7.25
N ASP A 52 12.50 -1.45 -6.84
CA ASP A 52 13.59 -1.27 -7.77
C ASP A 52 14.02 -2.63 -8.33
N THR A 53 14.01 -2.74 -9.65
CA THR A 53 14.41 -3.96 -10.36
C THR A 53 15.56 -3.64 -11.32
N GLY A 54 16.26 -4.67 -11.82
CA GLY A 54 17.29 -4.47 -12.84
C GLY A 54 16.80 -3.83 -14.15
N TYR A 55 15.48 -3.69 -14.34
CA TYR A 55 14.83 -3.07 -15.50
C TYR A 55 14.22 -1.69 -15.20
N GLY A 56 14.33 -1.21 -13.95
CA GLY A 56 13.76 0.04 -13.48
C GLY A 56 12.83 -0.15 -12.29
N THR A 57 12.21 0.96 -11.87
CA THR A 57 11.27 0.99 -10.75
C THR A 57 9.87 0.61 -11.22
N ILE A 58 9.26 -0.39 -10.57
CA ILE A 58 7.87 -0.83 -10.84
C ILE A 58 6.96 -0.50 -9.65
N PRO A 59 5.71 -0.05 -9.89
CA PRO A 59 4.73 0.10 -8.82
C PRO A 59 4.26 -1.29 -8.35
N LEU A 60 4.20 -1.46 -7.03
CA LEU A 60 3.67 -2.67 -6.37
C LEU A 60 2.20 -2.50 -5.99
N GLY A 61 1.76 -1.26 -5.77
CA GLY A 61 0.39 -0.91 -5.45
C GLY A 61 0.27 0.47 -4.81
N MET A 62 -0.95 0.98 -4.73
CA MET A 62 -1.28 2.25 -4.10
C MET A 62 -2.43 2.07 -3.11
N TRP A 63 -2.25 2.56 -1.88
CA TRP A 63 -3.22 2.42 -0.80
C TRP A 63 -3.49 3.77 -0.13
N GLY A 64 -4.78 4.10 0.02
CA GLY A 64 -5.24 5.28 0.73
C GLY A 64 -5.48 4.97 2.21
N PHE A 65 -4.89 5.76 3.09
CA PHE A 65 -5.06 5.67 4.54
C PHE A 65 -5.66 6.95 5.09
N LEU A 66 -6.52 6.79 6.10
CA LEU A 66 -7.13 7.88 6.85
C LEU A 66 -6.72 7.80 8.31
N ARG A 67 -6.30 8.92 8.88
CA ARG A 67 -6.20 9.13 10.32
C ARG A 67 -7.45 9.88 10.79
N ALA A 68 -8.18 9.30 11.73
CA ALA A 68 -9.28 9.96 12.41
C ALA A 68 -8.78 10.84 13.57
N ALA A 69 -9.65 11.70 14.11
CA ALA A 69 -9.30 12.61 15.21
C ALA A 69 -8.88 11.89 16.51
N ASP A 70 -9.20 10.61 16.68
CA ASP A 70 -8.75 9.76 17.79
C ASP A 70 -7.40 9.09 17.53
N ASN A 71 -6.69 9.51 16.47
CA ASN A 71 -5.44 8.93 15.96
C ASN A 71 -5.54 7.47 15.48
N SER A 72 -6.75 6.91 15.34
CA SER A 72 -6.90 5.62 14.66
C SER A 72 -6.62 5.75 13.17
N VAL A 73 -5.88 4.80 12.62
CA VAL A 73 -5.53 4.75 11.19
C VAL A 73 -6.29 3.61 10.53
N THR A 74 -7.00 3.91 9.44
CA THR A 74 -7.79 2.93 8.69
C THR A 74 -7.42 2.94 7.21
N LEU A 75 -7.48 1.76 6.59
CA LEU A 75 -7.38 1.64 5.13
C LEU A 75 -8.70 2.09 4.50
N ALA A 76 -8.64 3.14 3.68
CA ALA A 76 -9.82 3.71 3.02
C ALA A 76 -10.03 3.19 1.60
N GLY A 77 -8.96 2.75 0.93
CA GLY A 77 -9.07 2.17 -0.41
C GLY A 77 -7.73 1.67 -0.93
N ALA A 78 -7.79 0.81 -1.95
CA ALA A 78 -6.64 0.37 -2.71
C ALA A 78 -6.93 0.62 -4.19
N THR A 79 -6.00 1.29 -4.88
CA THR A 79 -6.00 1.37 -6.33
C THR A 79 -4.89 0.48 -6.84
N GLN A 80 -5.26 -0.54 -7.60
CA GLN A 80 -4.29 -1.27 -8.41
C GLN A 80 -3.94 -0.34 -9.58
N GLU A 81 -2.76 0.29 -9.56
CA GLU A 81 -2.26 0.92 -10.78
C GLU A 81 -1.91 -0.19 -11.77
N GLY A 82 -2.87 -0.55 -12.61
CA GLY A 82 -2.69 -1.47 -13.73
C GLY A 82 -3.90 -2.36 -13.99
N THR A 83 -4.90 -1.84 -14.70
CA THR A 83 -5.52 -2.43 -15.91
C THR A 83 -6.54 -1.42 -16.46
N ASP A 84 -6.05 -0.44 -17.22
CA ASP A 84 -6.87 0.19 -18.25
C ASP A 84 -6.72 -0.72 -19.48
N GLY A 85 -7.82 -1.39 -19.85
CA GLY A 85 -7.95 -2.27 -21.00
C GLY A 85 -9.32 -2.10 -21.63
#